data_AF-A0AA41QYY5-F1
#
_entry.id   AF-A0AA41QYY5-F1
#
_cell.length_a   1.000
_cell.length_b   1.000
_cell.length_c   1.000
_cell.angle_alpha   90.00
_cell.angle_beta   90.00
_cell.angle_gamma   90.00
#
_symmetry.space_group_name_H-M   'P 1'
#
loop_
_entity.id
_entity.type
_entity.pdbx_description
1 polymer ?
#
loop_
_entity_poly.entity_id
_entity_poly.type
_entity_poly.pdbx_seq_one_letter_code
_entity_poly.pdbx_strand_id
1 'polypeptide(L)'
;MKSWTNKGPFPGPRRGPGKQPLLFTRPDRNMESCSHTTAPAVSVTAQPGICGFNCEITACLSGRRKVMVTIAASECKQVQRLAGELTEITVKELFLPFSRNPVYQIAEKMGCHSSCLVPAAVLKAVEAAMGMAVAKDAGIHFQCAKTDSRQGSKGS
;
A
#
# COMPACT_ATOMS: atom_id res chain seq x y z
N MET A 1 40.42 -1.12 -1.64
CA MET A 1 40.51 -1.38 -3.09
C MET A 1 40.74 -2.86 -3.36
N LYS A 2 39.74 -3.58 -3.88
CA LYS A 2 39.93 -4.79 -4.70
C LYS A 2 38.85 -4.79 -5.79
N SER A 3 39.33 -4.84 -7.03
CA SER A 3 38.64 -4.62 -8.29
C SER A 3 37.64 -5.73 -8.64
N TRP A 4 36.46 -5.32 -9.07
CA TRP A 4 35.49 -6.17 -9.77
C TRP A 4 35.84 -6.21 -11.26
N THR A 5 36.18 -7.39 -11.78
CA THR A 5 36.30 -7.63 -13.23
C THR A 5 35.22 -8.57 -13.73
N ASN A 6 34.27 -7.95 -14.40
CA ASN A 6 33.49 -8.36 -15.57
C ASN A 6 33.70 -9.80 -16.11
N LYS A 7 32.65 -10.63 -16.01
CA LYS A 7 32.33 -11.74 -16.92
C LYS A 7 30.81 -11.71 -17.10
N GLY A 8 30.27 -11.22 -18.21
CA GLY A 8 30.05 -11.97 -19.45
C GLY A 8 28.52 -12.15 -19.65
N PRO A 9 27.97 -11.99 -20.86
CA PRO A 9 26.56 -11.62 -21.05
C PRO A 9 25.63 -12.85 -21.10
N PHE A 10 24.44 -12.70 -20.50
CA PHE A 10 23.34 -13.67 -20.58
C PHE A 10 22.85 -13.83 -22.04
N PRO A 11 22.57 -15.06 -22.50
CA PRO A 11 22.05 -15.29 -23.85
C PRO A 11 20.58 -14.87 -23.95
N GLY A 12 20.29 -13.99 -24.91
CA GLY A 12 18.93 -13.57 -25.25
C GLY A 12 18.13 -14.65 -26.01
N PRO A 13 16.80 -14.58 -26.01
CA PRO A 13 15.95 -15.56 -26.69
C PRO A 13 15.94 -15.38 -28.22
N ARG A 14 15.94 -16.51 -28.96
CA ARG A 14 15.89 -16.59 -30.43
C ARG A 14 14.52 -16.13 -30.97
N ARG A 15 14.52 -15.30 -32.01
CA ARG A 15 13.30 -14.89 -32.74
C ARG A 15 12.98 -15.91 -33.83
N GLY A 16 11.77 -16.46 -33.80
CA GLY A 16 11.17 -17.16 -34.94
C GLY A 16 10.45 -16.17 -35.89
N PRO A 17 10.26 -16.52 -37.17
CA PRO A 17 9.56 -15.67 -38.13
C PRO A 17 8.05 -16.00 -38.13
N GLY A 18 7.19 -14.98 -38.23
CA GLY A 18 5.78 -15.25 -38.51
C GLY A 18 4.80 -14.12 -38.18
N LYS A 19 4.43 -13.38 -39.23
CA LYS A 19 3.11 -12.79 -39.49
C LYS A 19 2.66 -11.64 -38.57
N GLN A 20 2.75 -10.42 -39.11
CA GLN A 20 1.84 -9.33 -38.74
C GLN A 20 0.43 -9.66 -39.24
N PRO A 21 -0.60 -9.28 -38.49
CA PRO A 21 -1.56 -8.40 -39.13
C PRO A 21 -1.99 -7.21 -38.25
N LEU A 22 -2.19 -6.10 -38.97
CA LEU A 22 -3.25 -5.11 -38.79
C LEU A 22 -3.22 -4.27 -37.51
N LEU A 23 -2.80 -3.02 -37.75
CA LEU A 23 -3.26 -1.82 -37.07
C LEU A 23 -4.75 -1.94 -36.69
N PHE A 24 -5.00 -2.09 -35.40
CA PHE A 24 -6.22 -1.63 -34.77
C PHE A 24 -5.80 -0.65 -33.68
N THR A 25 -5.83 0.63 -34.03
CA THR A 25 -5.92 1.71 -33.05
C THR A 25 -7.08 1.39 -32.14
N ARG A 26 -6.81 1.06 -30.87
CA ARG A 26 -7.84 1.10 -29.83
C ARG A 26 -7.99 2.56 -29.43
N PRO A 27 -9.11 3.22 -29.77
CA PRO A 27 -9.42 4.51 -29.21
C PRO A 27 -9.80 4.30 -27.74
N ASP A 28 -9.42 5.29 -26.93
CA ASP A 28 -9.95 5.63 -25.61
C ASP A 28 -10.23 4.47 -24.66
N ARG A 29 -9.30 4.26 -23.71
CA ARG A 29 -9.59 3.52 -22.49
C ARG A 29 -10.51 4.39 -21.64
N ASN A 30 -11.78 4.29 -21.99
CA ASN A 30 -12.89 4.95 -21.37
C ASN A 30 -12.81 4.76 -19.86
N MET A 31 -12.64 5.88 -19.17
CA MET A 31 -12.93 6.06 -17.76
C MET A 31 -14.47 6.11 -17.60
N GLU A 32 -15.14 5.03 -18.03
CA GLU A 32 -16.56 4.80 -17.78
C GLU A 32 -16.65 4.11 -16.41
N SER A 33 -16.78 4.93 -15.38
CA SER A 33 -18.08 5.32 -14.81
C SER A 33 -18.62 4.20 -13.92
N CYS A 34 -18.29 4.32 -12.64
CA CYS A 34 -19.04 3.66 -11.57
C CYS A 34 -20.43 4.32 -11.48
N SER A 35 -21.28 4.09 -12.49
CA SER A 35 -22.68 4.47 -12.46
C SER A 35 -23.51 3.23 -12.21
N HIS A 36 -24.28 3.27 -11.11
CA HIS A 36 -25.31 2.32 -10.66
C HIS A 36 -24.93 1.35 -9.54
N THR A 37 -24.49 1.91 -8.40
CA THR A 37 -24.97 1.68 -7.01
C THR A 37 -23.99 2.45 -6.14
N THR A 38 -24.42 3.50 -5.45
CA THR A 38 -23.53 4.35 -4.63
C THR A 38 -23.07 3.57 -3.40
N ALA A 39 -22.11 2.68 -3.58
CA ALA A 39 -21.43 2.02 -2.49
C ALA A 39 -20.71 3.08 -1.64
N PRO A 40 -20.72 2.95 -0.30
CA PRO A 40 -19.98 3.88 0.54
C PRO A 40 -18.49 3.76 0.23
N ALA A 41 -17.92 4.85 -0.30
CA ALA A 41 -16.48 4.99 -0.49
C ALA A 41 -15.90 5.69 0.73
N VAL A 42 -14.88 5.10 1.34
CA VAL A 42 -14.12 5.67 2.45
C VAL A 42 -12.79 6.15 1.91
N SER A 43 -12.47 7.43 2.14
CA SER A 43 -11.16 8.01 1.84
C SER A 43 -10.34 8.18 3.12
N VAL A 44 -9.05 7.85 3.04
CA VAL A 44 -8.08 7.98 4.13
C VAL A 44 -6.82 8.63 3.58
N THR A 45 -6.34 9.68 4.25
CA THR A 45 -5.01 10.24 4.00
C THR A 45 -4.04 9.63 5.01
N ALA A 46 -3.05 8.88 4.52
CA ALA A 46 -2.03 8.28 5.38
C ALA A 46 -0.77 9.14 5.40
N GLN A 47 -0.33 9.50 6.61
CA GLN A 47 0.91 10.25 6.86
C GLN A 47 1.96 9.28 7.44
N PRO A 48 2.98 8.86 6.68
CA PRO A 48 3.92 7.81 7.10
C PRO A 48 5.03 8.29 8.05
N GLY A 49 4.93 9.50 8.60
CA GLY A 49 5.92 10.09 9.50
C GLY A 49 7.11 10.69 8.76
N ILE A 50 8.33 10.48 9.27
CA ILE A 50 9.53 11.22 8.86
C ILE A 50 9.91 11.07 7.38
N CYS A 51 9.48 10.01 6.69
CA CYS A 51 9.76 9.89 5.25
C CYS A 51 8.95 10.87 4.40
N GLY A 52 7.87 11.46 4.93
CA GLY A 52 7.12 12.56 4.29
C GLY A 52 6.26 12.17 3.08
N PHE A 53 6.27 10.91 2.63
CA PHE A 53 5.56 10.47 1.44
C PHE A 53 4.08 10.15 1.72
N ASN A 54 3.28 11.18 1.95
CA ASN A 54 1.84 11.04 2.14
C ASN A 54 1.18 10.23 1.01
N CYS A 55 0.07 9.58 1.30
CA CYS A 55 -0.74 8.93 0.27
C CYS A 55 -2.22 9.04 0.57
N GLU A 56 -3.02 8.98 -0.49
CA GLU A 56 -4.47 8.92 -0.42
C GLU A 56 -4.92 7.49 -0.71
N ILE A 57 -5.82 6.98 0.11
CA ILE A 57 -6.35 5.62 0.01
C ILE A 57 -7.86 5.73 -0.09
N THR A 58 -8.44 5.15 -1.12
CA THR A 58 -9.89 5.05 -1.31
C THR A 58 -10.30 3.60 -1.28
N ALA A 59 -11.21 3.25 -0.38
CA ALA A 59 -11.80 1.93 -0.25
C ALA A 59 -13.28 2.00 -0.63
N CYS A 60 -13.69 1.26 -1.66
CA CYS A 60 -15.07 1.24 -2.15
C CYS A 60 -15.63 -0.18 -2.13
N LEU A 61 -16.81 -0.36 -1.53
CA LEU A 61 -17.46 -1.67 -1.45
C LEU A 61 -17.94 -2.11 -2.85
N SER A 62 -17.33 -3.16 -3.41
CA SER A 62 -17.64 -3.72 -4.73
C SER A 62 -18.35 -5.07 -4.57
N GLY A 63 -19.52 -5.04 -3.91
CA GLY A 63 -20.33 -6.21 -3.60
C GLY A 63 -20.35 -6.59 -2.12
N ARG A 64 -20.98 -7.72 -1.76
CA ARG A 64 -21.23 -8.07 -0.35
C ARG A 64 -19.98 -8.41 0.48
N ARG A 65 -18.87 -8.81 -0.16
CA ARG A 65 -17.68 -9.33 0.54
C ARG A 65 -16.35 -8.90 -0.08
N LYS A 66 -16.37 -7.87 -0.92
CA LYS A 66 -15.22 -7.38 -1.68
C LYS A 66 -15.15 -5.87 -1.60
N VAL A 67 -13.95 -5.34 -1.42
CA VAL A 67 -13.65 -3.90 -1.43
C VAL A 67 -12.57 -3.64 -2.45
N MET A 68 -12.83 -2.70 -3.35
CA MET A 68 -11.84 -2.15 -4.26
C MET A 68 -10.99 -1.14 -3.49
N VAL A 69 -9.68 -1.21 -3.66
CA VAL A 69 -8.72 -0.31 -3.03
C VAL A 69 -7.97 0.44 -4.11
N THR A 70 -7.91 1.76 -3.96
CA THR A 70 -7.11 2.65 -4.79
C THR A 70 -6.13 3.38 -3.89
N ILE A 71 -4.84 3.34 -4.21
CA ILE A 71 -3.80 4.10 -3.51
C ILE A 71 -3.23 5.12 -4.51
N ALA A 72 -3.23 6.40 -4.15
CA ALA A 72 -2.83 7.51 -4.99
C ALA A 72 -1.96 8.53 -4.23
N ALA A 73 -1.50 9.56 -4.97
CA ALA A 73 -0.80 10.74 -4.44
C ALA A 73 0.52 10.49 -3.67
N SER A 74 1.09 9.29 -3.71
CA SER A 74 2.36 8.99 -3.04
C SER A 74 3.57 9.09 -3.98
N GLU A 75 4.63 9.73 -3.51
CA GLU A 75 5.95 9.77 -4.17
C GLU A 75 6.84 8.56 -3.79
N CYS A 76 6.42 7.73 -2.83
CA CYS A 76 7.15 6.55 -2.41
C CYS A 76 7.06 5.44 -3.47
N LYS A 77 8.18 5.06 -4.09
CA LYS A 77 8.23 4.04 -5.15
C LYS A 77 7.69 2.68 -4.70
N GLN A 78 7.91 2.30 -3.44
CA GLN A 78 7.39 1.04 -2.88
C GLN A 78 5.87 1.09 -2.74
N VAL A 79 5.31 2.22 -2.28
CA VAL A 79 3.86 2.43 -2.17
C VAL A 79 3.21 2.50 -3.55
N GLN A 80 3.85 3.11 -4.54
CA GLN A 80 3.37 3.11 -5.93
C GLN A 80 3.30 1.69 -6.52
N ARG A 81 4.28 0.84 -6.21
CA ARG A 81 4.24 -0.57 -6.64
C ARG A 81 3.16 -1.35 -5.89
N LEU A 82 3.00 -1.11 -4.58
CA LEU A 82 1.90 -1.65 -3.79
C LEU A 82 0.54 -1.27 -4.40
N ALA A 83 0.37 -0.01 -4.79
CA ALA A 83 -0.84 0.50 -5.45
C ALA A 83 -1.16 -0.22 -6.77
N GLY A 84 -0.12 -0.59 -7.53
CA GLY A 84 -0.28 -1.29 -8.80
C GLY A 84 -0.69 -2.76 -8.67
N GLU A 85 -0.36 -3.41 -7.55
CA GLU A 85 -0.65 -4.84 -7.31
C GLU A 85 -1.88 -5.04 -6.41
N LEU A 86 -2.14 -4.14 -5.45
CA LEU A 86 -3.25 -4.25 -4.51
C LEU A 86 -4.50 -3.51 -5.04
N THR A 87 -5.38 -4.25 -5.70
CA THR A 87 -6.60 -3.71 -6.33
C THR A 87 -7.89 -4.05 -5.59
N GLU A 88 -7.95 -5.23 -4.98
CA GLU A 88 -9.12 -5.70 -4.24
C GLU A 88 -8.73 -6.46 -2.97
N ILE A 89 -9.61 -6.40 -1.97
CA ILE A 89 -9.50 -7.17 -0.72
C ILE A 89 -10.86 -7.76 -0.40
N THR A 90 -10.86 -9.05 -0.03
CA THR A 90 -12.03 -9.77 0.44
C THR A 90 -12.15 -9.71 1.97
N VAL A 91 -13.38 -9.88 2.48
CA VAL A 91 -13.63 -9.95 3.93
C VAL A 91 -12.78 -11.04 4.60
N LYS A 92 -12.54 -12.17 3.94
CA LYS A 92 -11.75 -13.28 4.51
C LYS A 92 -10.29 -12.90 4.72
N GLU A 93 -9.72 -12.13 3.79
CA GLU A 93 -8.32 -11.74 3.83
C GLU A 93 -8.00 -10.75 4.95
N LEU A 94 -8.98 -9.93 5.36
CA LEU A 94 -8.84 -9.02 6.50
C LEU A 94 -8.51 -9.74 7.81
N PHE A 95 -9.06 -10.95 8.00
CA PHE A 95 -8.88 -11.72 9.23
C PHE A 95 -7.67 -12.67 9.19
N LEU A 96 -6.90 -12.66 8.10
CA LEU A 96 -5.66 -13.44 8.04
C LEU A 96 -4.59 -12.82 8.94
N PRO A 97 -3.73 -13.63 9.57
CA PRO A 97 -2.59 -13.11 10.31
C PRO A 97 -1.66 -12.31 9.38
N PHE A 98 -0.87 -11.39 9.94
CA PHE A 98 0.04 -10.52 9.19
C PHE A 98 0.85 -11.23 8.10
N SER A 99 1.42 -12.40 8.41
CA SER A 99 2.23 -13.20 7.48
C SER A 99 1.48 -13.77 6.27
N ARG A 100 0.14 -13.77 6.32
CA ARG A 100 -0.75 -14.30 5.27
C ARG A 100 -1.69 -13.23 4.71
N ASN A 101 -1.67 -12.02 5.25
CA ASN A 101 -2.52 -10.95 4.78
C ASN A 101 -1.95 -10.37 3.46
N PRO A 102 -2.75 -10.31 2.37
CA PRO A 102 -2.24 -9.91 1.06
C PRO A 102 -1.67 -8.49 1.03
N VAL A 103 -2.23 -7.56 1.83
CA VAL A 103 -1.72 -6.19 1.93
C VAL A 103 -0.27 -6.20 2.43
N TYR A 104 0.01 -6.99 3.46
CA TYR A 104 1.35 -7.09 4.05
C TYR A 104 2.31 -7.93 3.20
N GLN A 105 1.86 -9.01 2.56
CA GLN A 105 2.69 -9.80 1.65
C GLN A 105 3.13 -9.00 0.43
N ILE A 106 2.22 -8.23 -0.17
CA ILE A 106 2.56 -7.34 -1.29
C ILE A 106 3.48 -6.21 -0.79
N ALA A 107 3.19 -5.62 0.38
CA ALA A 107 4.06 -4.58 0.94
C ALA A 107 5.49 -5.09 1.20
N GLU A 108 5.65 -6.30 1.73
CA GLU A 108 6.94 -6.98 1.92
C GLU A 108 7.64 -7.19 0.57
N LYS A 109 6.93 -7.76 -0.41
CA LYS A 109 7.43 -7.98 -1.78
C LYS A 109 7.89 -6.67 -2.45
N MET A 110 7.22 -5.55 -2.18
CA MET A 110 7.58 -4.24 -2.73
C MET A 110 8.66 -3.51 -1.93
N GLY A 111 9.08 -4.05 -0.79
CA GLY A 111 10.13 -3.49 0.05
C GLY A 111 9.68 -2.30 0.90
N CYS A 112 8.39 -2.23 1.26
CA CYS A 112 7.91 -1.27 2.25
C CYS A 112 8.61 -1.50 3.60
N HIS A 113 8.93 -0.44 4.32
CA HIS A 113 9.38 -0.58 5.71
C HIS A 113 8.30 -1.30 6.53
N SER A 114 8.73 -2.20 7.42
CA SER A 114 7.82 -2.95 8.29
C SER A 114 6.94 -2.05 9.17
N SER A 115 7.46 -0.88 9.55
CA SER A 115 6.74 0.13 10.35
C SER A 115 6.01 1.19 9.51
N CYS A 116 5.93 1.02 8.19
CA CYS A 116 5.20 1.97 7.35
C CYS A 116 3.71 1.96 7.73
N LEU A 117 3.12 3.14 7.89
CA LEU A 117 1.70 3.27 8.25
C LEU A 117 0.76 3.03 7.07
N VAL A 118 1.25 3.07 5.83
CA VAL A 118 0.41 2.94 4.63
C VAL A 118 -0.31 1.58 4.55
N PRO A 119 0.36 0.41 4.70
CA PRO A 119 -0.34 -0.89 4.73
C PRO A 119 -1.42 -0.97 5.82
N ALA A 120 -1.16 -0.42 7.00
CA ALA A 120 -2.14 -0.39 8.09
C ALA A 120 -3.33 0.52 7.76
N ALA A 121 -3.08 1.69 7.15
CA ALA A 121 -4.11 2.62 6.71
C ALA A 121 -5.02 2.01 5.63
N VAL A 122 -4.48 1.16 4.74
CA VAL A 122 -5.29 0.42 3.76
C VAL A 122 -6.28 -0.50 4.46
N LEU A 123 -5.82 -1.30 5.43
CA LEU A 123 -6.72 -2.17 6.19
C LEU A 123 -7.77 -1.38 6.95
N LYS A 124 -7.40 -0.25 7.57
CA LYS A 124 -8.35 0.65 8.25
C LYS A 124 -9.41 1.20 7.31
N ALA A 125 -9.02 1.63 6.12
CA ALA A 125 -9.96 2.10 5.09
C ALA A 125 -10.95 1.01 4.70
N VAL A 126 -10.47 -0.23 4.53
CA VAL A 126 -11.30 -1.38 4.14
C VAL A 126 -12.25 -1.80 5.28
N GLU A 127 -11.76 -1.86 6.52
CA GLU A 127 -12.57 -2.14 7.71
C GLU A 127 -13.71 -1.13 7.85
N ALA A 128 -13.43 0.16 7.63
CA ALA A 128 -14.42 1.23 7.64
C ALA A 128 -15.41 1.11 6.46
N ALA A 129 -14.94 0.85 5.24
CA ALA A 129 -15.78 0.70 4.05
C ALA A 129 -16.74 -0.51 4.16
N MET A 130 -16.33 -1.56 4.88
CA MET A 130 -17.19 -2.71 5.18
C MET A 130 -18.13 -2.51 6.37
N GLY A 131 -18.07 -1.36 7.05
CA GLY A 131 -18.84 -1.11 8.28
C GLY A 131 -18.40 -1.98 9.47
N MET A 132 -17.20 -2.56 9.41
CA MET A 132 -16.63 -3.38 10.49
C MET A 132 -15.94 -2.53 11.56
N ALA A 133 -15.48 -1.33 11.20
CA ALA A 133 -14.90 -0.36 12.11
C ALA A 133 -15.54 1.02 11.93
N VAL A 134 -15.62 1.77 13.01
CA VAL A 134 -16.00 3.19 12.95
C VAL A 134 -14.84 3.96 12.34
N ALA A 135 -15.13 4.81 11.34
CA ALA A 135 -14.16 5.73 10.76
C ALA A 135 -13.70 6.72 11.84
N LYS A 136 -12.49 6.51 12.36
CA LYS A 136 -11.87 7.33 13.39
C LYS A 136 -10.37 7.34 13.17
N ASP A 137 -9.78 8.53 13.25
CA ASP A 137 -8.35 8.71 13.06
C ASP A 137 -7.54 7.96 14.13
N ALA A 138 -6.44 7.36 13.70
CA ALA A 138 -5.46 6.70 14.54
C ALA A 138 -4.06 7.14 14.12
N GLY A 139 -3.18 7.36 15.09
CA GLY A 139 -1.84 7.87 14.84
C GLY A 139 -0.84 7.49 15.93
N ILE A 140 0.44 7.63 15.60
CA ILE A 140 1.56 7.45 16.55
C ILE A 140 2.04 8.85 16.96
N HIS A 141 2.10 9.10 18.25
CA HIS A 141 2.58 10.37 18.81
C HIS A 141 3.76 10.11 19.75
N PHE A 142 4.90 10.74 19.48
CA PHE A 142 6.06 10.68 20.37
C PHE A 142 5.83 11.56 21.60
N GLN A 143 6.08 11.02 22.79
CA GLN A 143 6.02 11.76 24.05
C GLN A 143 7.43 11.94 24.62
N CYS A 144 7.73 13.13 25.13
CA CYS A 144 8.99 13.35 25.83
C CYS A 144 8.96 12.65 27.19
N ALA A 145 9.95 11.82 27.49
CA ALA A 145 10.10 11.22 28.81
C ALA A 145 10.55 12.31 29.80
N LYS A 146 9.72 12.62 30.79
CA LYS A 146 10.12 13.50 31.90
C LYS A 146 11.20 12.75 32.69
N THR A 147 12.44 13.22 32.65
CA THR A 147 13.50 12.72 33.52
C THR A 147 13.30 13.36 34.88
N ASP A 148 12.83 12.59 35.87
CA ASP A 148 12.73 13.07 37.26
C ASP A 148 14.15 13.29 37.82
N SER A 149 14.61 14.54 37.81
CA SER A 149 15.87 14.98 38.40
C SER A 149 15.79 15.10 39.94
N ARG A 150 15.19 14.12 40.61
CA ARG A 150 15.16 14.03 42.08
C ARG A 150 15.69 12.68 42.56
N GLN A 151 17.01 12.54 42.55
CA GLN A 151 17.69 11.74 43.58
C GLN A 151 18.55 12.70 44.39
N GLY A 152 18.05 12.94 45.61
CA GLY A 152 18.60 13.87 46.56
C GLY A 152 19.92 13.37 47.13
N SER A 153 20.78 14.34 47.40
CA SER A 153 21.87 14.26 48.36
C SER A 153 21.35 13.81 49.72
N LYS A 154 21.77 12.63 50.19
CA LYS A 154 21.93 12.33 51.62
C LYS A 154 23.06 11.31 51.80
N GLY A 155 24.09 11.70 52.55
CA GLY A 155 24.91 10.77 53.31
C GLY A 155 26.43 10.87 53.09
N SER A 156 27.07 11.83 53.74
CA SER A 156 28.26 11.60 54.59
C SER A 156 28.42 12.77 55.55
#